data_AF-A0A1Y3EXW9-F1
#
_entry.id   AF-A0A1Y3EXW9-F1
#
_cell.length_a   1.000
_cell.length_b   1.000
_cell.length_c   1.000
_cell.angle_alpha   90.00
_cell.angle_beta   90.00
_cell.angle_gamma   90.00
#
_symmetry.space_group_name_H-M   'P 1'
#
loop_
_entity.id
_entity.type
_entity.pdbx_description
1 polymer ?
#
loop_
_entity_poly.entity_id
_entity_poly.type
_entity_poly.pdbx_seq_one_letter_code
_entity_poly.pdbx_strand_id
1 'polypeptide(L)'
;RFEVGRHGYGKIVWRGPLNLTDLNLDKLVFFELKEVTVYPDASSKPPIGQGLNRAAIITLERVWPNDKTRQEPIKDAKRLEHLGYEEKLKRACEKMNAKFVSYAPTTGSWIFEVKHFSKYGLDDDSDEDEENGGPLSKQSEEKTVEKKETKDKS
;
A
#
# COMPACT_ATOMS: atom_id res chain seq x y z
N ARG A 1 -10.08 -12.69 -11.71
CA ARG A 1 -9.83 -11.29 -11.26
C ARG A 1 -10.80 -11.00 -10.14
N PHE A 2 -10.33 -10.45 -9.04
CA PHE A 2 -11.16 -10.04 -7.91
C PHE A 2 -10.91 -8.56 -7.60
N GLU A 3 -11.96 -7.82 -7.22
CA GLU A 3 -11.91 -6.38 -6.95
C GLU A 3 -12.74 -6.06 -5.71
N VAL A 4 -12.21 -5.22 -4.84
CA VAL A 4 -12.90 -4.63 -3.68
C VAL A 4 -12.67 -3.13 -3.71
N GLY A 5 -13.69 -2.33 -3.47
CA GLY A 5 -13.56 -0.87 -3.50
C GLY A 5 -14.66 -0.17 -2.72
N ARG A 6 -14.40 1.11 -2.43
CA ARG A 6 -15.33 2.04 -1.80
C ARG A 6 -15.45 3.28 -2.68
N HIS A 7 -16.66 3.56 -3.14
CA HIS A 7 -16.93 4.69 -4.03
C HIS A 7 -16.42 6.01 -3.46
N GLY A 8 -15.61 6.74 -4.23
CA GLY A 8 -15.04 8.02 -3.85
C GLY A 8 -13.78 7.96 -2.96
N TYR A 9 -13.31 6.75 -2.64
CA TYR A 9 -12.08 6.52 -1.86
C TYR A 9 -11.05 5.74 -2.65
N GLY A 10 -11.46 4.63 -3.29
CA GLY A 10 -10.53 3.80 -4.04
C GLY A 10 -10.98 2.36 -4.21
N LYS A 11 -10.09 1.55 -4.77
CA LYS A 11 -10.27 0.12 -5.01
C LYS A 11 -8.94 -0.63 -5.04
N ILE A 12 -9.03 -1.93 -4.83
CA ILE A 12 -7.93 -2.88 -4.89
C ILE A 12 -8.30 -4.00 -5.83
N VAL A 13 -7.39 -4.35 -6.73
CA VAL A 13 -7.58 -5.39 -7.75
C VAL A 13 -6.50 -6.45 -7.62
N TRP A 14 -6.92 -7.69 -7.34
CA TRP A 14 -6.04 -8.85 -7.33
C TRP A 14 -6.09 -9.57 -8.67
N ARG A 15 -4.91 -9.83 -9.23
CA ARG A 15 -4.74 -10.61 -10.47
C ARG A 15 -4.64 -12.11 -10.16
N GLY A 16 -5.19 -12.94 -11.06
CA GLY A 16 -5.21 -14.40 -10.91
C GLY A 16 -6.36 -14.94 -10.06
N PRO A 17 -6.35 -16.25 -9.77
CA PRO A 17 -7.31 -16.90 -8.88
C PRO A 17 -7.03 -16.55 -7.43
N LEU A 18 -8.10 -16.38 -6.66
CA LEU A 18 -8.07 -16.00 -5.26
C LEU A 18 -9.17 -16.77 -4.52
N ASN A 19 -8.81 -17.43 -3.43
CA ASN A 19 -9.78 -18.08 -2.56
C ASN A 19 -10.35 -17.03 -1.60
N LEU A 20 -11.68 -16.89 -1.60
CA LEU A 20 -12.42 -15.93 -0.79
C LEU A 20 -13.23 -16.61 0.32
N THR A 21 -13.16 -17.94 0.42
CA THR A 21 -13.89 -18.70 1.44
C THR A 21 -13.49 -18.21 2.83
N ASP A 22 -14.48 -17.99 3.69
CA ASP A 22 -14.34 -17.55 5.08
C ASP A 22 -13.66 -16.19 5.30
N LEU A 23 -13.51 -15.35 4.25
CA LEU A 23 -12.99 -13.99 4.40
C LEU A 23 -14.11 -12.99 4.68
N ASN A 24 -14.04 -12.32 5.83
CA ASN A 24 -14.91 -11.19 6.15
C ASN A 24 -14.25 -9.87 5.70
N LEU A 25 -14.59 -9.41 4.49
CA LEU A 25 -13.98 -8.22 3.88
C LEU A 25 -14.17 -6.95 4.72
N ASP A 26 -15.30 -6.79 5.42
CA ASP A 26 -15.60 -5.62 6.25
C ASP A 26 -14.61 -5.47 7.42
N LYS A 27 -13.99 -6.57 7.86
CA LYS A 27 -12.97 -6.59 8.93
C LYS A 27 -11.55 -6.58 8.39
N LEU A 28 -11.36 -6.80 7.10
CA LEU A 28 -10.04 -7.00 6.50
C LEU A 28 -9.59 -5.82 5.66
N VAL A 29 -10.50 -5.08 5.03
CA VAL A 29 -10.17 -4.03 4.07
C VAL A 29 -10.81 -2.71 4.50
N PHE A 30 -9.96 -1.73 4.80
CA PHE A 30 -10.38 -0.40 5.21
C PHE A 30 -9.91 0.63 4.18
N PHE A 31 -10.85 1.44 3.71
CA PHE A 31 -10.58 2.58 2.84
C PHE A 31 -10.78 3.89 3.62
N GLU A 32 -9.71 4.65 3.72
CA GLU A 32 -9.68 6.00 4.26
C GLU A 32 -9.30 6.99 3.15
N LEU A 33 -9.38 8.29 3.44
CA LEU A 33 -9.06 9.30 2.43
C LEU A 33 -7.56 9.25 2.14
N LYS A 34 -7.18 9.03 0.88
CA LYS A 34 -5.78 8.86 0.44
C LYS A 34 -5.05 7.68 1.09
N GLU A 35 -5.77 6.73 1.68
CA GLU A 35 -5.15 5.59 2.39
C GLU A 35 -6.00 4.32 2.27
N VAL A 36 -5.32 3.17 2.19
CA VAL A 36 -5.92 1.85 2.30
C VAL A 36 -5.12 0.96 3.24
N THR A 37 -5.84 0.22 4.07
CA THR A 37 -5.27 -0.76 4.99
C THR A 37 -5.91 -2.12 4.76
N VAL A 38 -5.07 -3.14 4.55
CA VAL A 38 -5.50 -4.54 4.44
C VAL A 38 -4.84 -5.34 5.55
N TYR A 39 -5.65 -6.06 6.32
CA TYR A 39 -5.29 -6.66 7.62
C TYR A 39 -4.84 -5.59 8.63
N PRO A 40 -5.77 -4.82 9.23
CA PRO A 40 -5.41 -3.83 10.25
C PRO A 40 -4.79 -4.48 11.49
N ASP A 41 -5.23 -5.69 11.83
CA ASP A 41 -4.63 -6.50 12.89
C ASP A 41 -3.52 -7.39 12.31
N ALA A 42 -2.29 -7.17 12.76
CA ALA A 42 -1.12 -7.94 12.34
C ALA A 42 -1.24 -9.44 12.69
N SER A 43 -1.98 -9.80 13.75
CA SER A 43 -2.18 -11.20 14.14
C SER A 43 -3.06 -11.97 13.14
N SER A 44 -3.94 -11.25 12.44
CA SER A 44 -4.81 -11.79 11.40
C SER A 44 -4.16 -11.83 10.02
N LYS A 45 -2.97 -11.24 9.87
CA LYS A 45 -2.28 -11.12 8.59
C LYS A 45 -1.65 -12.47 8.21
N PRO A 46 -2.11 -13.13 7.14
CA PRO A 46 -1.53 -14.39 6.71
C PRO A 46 -0.16 -14.18 6.05
N PRO A 47 0.63 -15.24 5.83
CA PRO A 47 1.89 -15.16 5.09
C PRO A 47 1.75 -14.55 3.69
N ILE A 48 2.84 -13.99 3.17
CA ILE A 48 2.87 -13.41 1.82
C ILE A 48 2.44 -14.48 0.80
N GLY A 49 1.51 -14.12 -0.08
CA GLY A 49 0.94 -14.99 -1.10
C GLY A 49 -0.37 -15.68 -0.69
N GLN A 50 -0.73 -15.66 0.60
CA GLN A 50 -1.97 -16.26 1.11
C GLN A 50 -3.06 -15.21 1.34
N GLY A 51 -4.32 -15.62 1.15
CA GLY A 51 -5.48 -14.74 1.29
C GLY A 51 -5.31 -13.47 0.45
N LEU A 52 -5.61 -12.32 1.06
CA LEU A 52 -5.43 -11.02 0.43
C LEU A 52 -3.98 -10.52 0.48
N ASN A 53 -3.09 -11.11 1.30
CA ASN A 53 -1.71 -10.63 1.52
C ASN A 53 -0.77 -11.00 0.36
N ARG A 54 -1.06 -10.50 -0.83
CA ARG A 54 -0.35 -10.83 -2.07
C ARG A 54 -0.37 -9.65 -3.03
N ALA A 55 0.23 -9.83 -4.21
CA ALA A 55 0.34 -8.77 -5.19
C ALA A 55 -1.03 -8.26 -5.66
N ALA A 56 -1.18 -6.95 -5.73
CA ALA A 56 -2.40 -6.27 -6.10
C ALA A 56 -2.14 -4.88 -6.68
N ILE A 57 -3.11 -4.39 -7.45
CA ILE A 57 -3.12 -3.02 -7.96
C ILE A 57 -4.09 -2.21 -7.13
N ILE A 58 -3.61 -1.13 -6.55
CA ILE A 58 -4.38 -0.22 -5.71
C ILE A 58 -4.66 1.03 -6.54
N THR A 59 -5.88 1.55 -6.42
CA THR A 59 -6.28 2.86 -6.92
C THR A 59 -6.85 3.64 -5.75
N LEU A 60 -6.23 4.76 -5.40
CA LEU A 60 -6.77 5.72 -4.44
C LEU A 60 -7.33 6.91 -5.20
N GLU A 61 -8.55 7.33 -4.88
CA GLU A 61 -9.23 8.47 -5.48
C GLU A 61 -9.09 9.71 -4.60
N ARG A 62 -9.29 10.88 -5.22
CA ARG A 62 -9.24 12.18 -4.53
C ARG A 62 -7.91 12.49 -3.85
N VAL A 63 -6.83 11.97 -4.43
CA VAL A 63 -5.46 12.21 -4.01
C VAL A 63 -4.96 13.49 -4.68
N TRP A 64 -5.10 14.62 -3.99
CA TRP A 64 -4.59 15.92 -4.41
C TRP A 64 -3.82 16.59 -3.26
N PRO A 65 -2.84 17.45 -3.55
CA PRO A 65 -2.26 18.34 -2.57
C PRO A 65 -3.29 19.42 -2.19
N ASN A 66 -3.23 19.88 -0.95
CA ASN A 66 -4.08 20.97 -0.50
C ASN A 66 -3.38 22.32 -0.73
N ASP A 67 -4.16 23.35 -1.06
CA ASP A 67 -3.67 24.71 -1.11
C ASP A 67 -3.34 25.20 0.31
N LYS A 68 -2.10 25.64 0.53
CA LYS A 68 -1.62 26.09 1.85
C LYS A 68 -2.46 27.23 2.44
N THR A 69 -3.09 28.05 1.59
CA THR A 69 -3.88 29.21 2.03
C THR A 69 -5.35 28.90 2.28
N ARG A 70 -5.95 28.04 1.45
CA ARG A 70 -7.40 27.75 1.48
C ARG A 70 -7.74 26.40 2.10
N GLN A 71 -6.74 25.54 2.31
CA GLN A 71 -6.91 24.15 2.74
C GLN A 71 -7.84 23.33 1.81
N GLU A 72 -7.95 23.76 0.55
CA GLU A 72 -8.78 23.12 -0.48
C GLU A 72 -7.91 22.30 -1.44
N PRO A 73 -8.41 21.17 -1.96
CA PRO A 73 -7.65 20.33 -2.89
C PRO A 73 -7.39 21.05 -4.21
N ILE A 74 -6.13 21.06 -4.64
CA ILE A 74 -5.71 21.61 -5.93
C ILE A 74 -5.99 20.58 -7.02
N LYS A 75 -7.01 20.86 -7.85
CA LYS A 75 -7.43 19.97 -8.95
C LYS A 75 -6.98 20.42 -10.34
N ASP A 76 -6.35 21.59 -10.44
CA ASP A 76 -5.86 22.12 -11.71
C ASP A 76 -4.63 21.32 -12.18
N ALA A 77 -4.75 20.68 -13.35
CA ALA A 77 -3.72 19.80 -13.87
C ALA A 77 -2.39 20.51 -14.14
N LYS A 78 -2.42 21.75 -14.65
CA LYS A 78 -1.20 22.53 -14.92
C LYS A 78 -0.51 22.92 -13.62
N ARG A 79 -1.29 23.28 -12.60
CA ARG A 79 -0.75 23.57 -11.27
C ARG A 79 -0.14 22.32 -10.63
N LEU A 80 -0.76 21.15 -10.77
CA LEU A 80 -0.22 19.88 -10.29
C LEU A 80 1.09 19.48 -10.99
N GLU A 81 1.17 19.72 -12.29
CA GLU A 81 2.39 19.51 -13.09
C GLU A 81 3.50 20.46 -12.63
N HIS A 82 3.21 21.74 -12.46
CA HIS A 82 4.18 22.73 -11.97
C HIS A 82 4.68 22.41 -10.54
N LEU A 83 3.82 21.86 -9.69
CA LEU A 83 4.18 21.39 -8.35
C LEU A 83 4.96 20.06 -8.35
N GLY A 84 5.10 19.41 -9.50
CA GLY A 84 5.74 18.08 -9.58
C GLY A 84 5.02 17.03 -8.74
N TYR A 85 3.69 17.13 -8.58
CA TYR A 85 2.95 16.28 -7.65
C TYR A 85 3.05 14.79 -8.01
N GLU A 86 3.07 14.46 -9.31
CA GLU A 86 3.28 13.08 -9.77
C GLU A 86 4.64 12.53 -9.30
N GLU A 87 5.69 13.32 -9.33
CA GLU A 87 7.02 12.91 -8.84
C GLU A 87 7.00 12.69 -7.32
N LYS A 88 6.22 13.47 -6.57
CA LYS A 88 5.98 13.23 -5.13
C LYS A 88 5.29 11.87 -4.91
N LEU A 89 4.29 11.53 -5.72
CA LEU A 89 3.62 10.22 -5.67
C LEU A 89 4.58 9.07 -6.03
N LYS A 90 5.46 9.24 -7.02
CA LYS A 90 6.49 8.25 -7.37
C LYS A 90 7.43 7.99 -6.20
N ARG A 91 7.96 9.05 -5.57
CA ARG A 91 8.82 8.92 -4.37
C ARG A 91 8.07 8.27 -3.21
N ALA A 92 6.79 8.59 -3.01
CA ALA A 92 5.97 7.94 -1.99
C ALA A 92 5.82 6.43 -2.25
N CYS A 93 5.61 6.02 -3.52
CA CYS A 93 5.59 4.61 -3.89
C CYS A 93 6.92 3.92 -3.54
N GLU A 94 8.07 4.53 -3.89
CA GLU A 94 9.40 3.98 -3.60
C GLU A 94 9.62 3.78 -2.10
N LYS A 95 9.26 4.79 -1.27
CA LYS A 95 9.35 4.70 0.19
C LYS A 95 8.50 3.55 0.76
N MET A 96 7.35 3.26 0.16
CA MET A 96 6.45 2.17 0.56
C MET A 96 6.77 0.82 -0.12
N ASN A 97 7.88 0.72 -0.86
CA ASN A 97 8.22 -0.46 -1.65
C ASN A 97 7.11 -0.88 -2.62
N ALA A 98 6.38 0.10 -3.15
CA ALA A 98 5.35 -0.02 -4.16
C ALA A 98 5.87 0.45 -5.53
N LYS A 99 5.23 -0.02 -6.59
CA LYS A 99 5.53 0.39 -7.96
C LYS A 99 4.47 1.38 -8.42
N PHE A 100 4.89 2.62 -8.68
CA PHE A 100 4.02 3.61 -9.32
C PHE A 100 3.55 3.10 -10.69
N VAL A 101 2.25 3.23 -10.98
CA VAL A 101 1.66 2.86 -12.27
C VAL A 101 1.24 4.11 -13.05
N SER A 102 0.39 4.94 -12.45
CA SER A 102 -0.10 6.16 -13.10
C SER A 102 -0.78 7.09 -12.10
N TYR A 103 -0.86 8.37 -12.43
CA TYR A 103 -1.68 9.35 -11.73
C TYR A 103 -2.59 10.08 -12.71
N ALA A 104 -3.88 10.21 -12.38
CA ALA A 104 -4.86 10.96 -13.18
C ALA A 104 -5.26 12.25 -12.43
N PRO A 105 -4.75 13.43 -12.85
CA PRO A 105 -4.99 14.70 -12.15
C PRO A 105 -6.47 15.10 -12.04
N THR A 106 -7.27 14.81 -13.07
CA THR A 106 -8.69 15.20 -13.15
C THR A 106 -9.52 14.56 -12.04
N THR A 107 -9.24 13.30 -11.70
CA THR A 107 -9.96 12.53 -10.67
C THR A 107 -9.17 12.36 -9.38
N GLY A 108 -7.89 12.77 -9.37
CA GLY A 108 -6.97 12.52 -8.27
C GLY A 108 -6.75 11.02 -8.09
N SER A 109 -6.77 10.24 -9.17
CA SER A 109 -6.63 8.78 -9.10
C SER A 109 -5.16 8.41 -9.12
N TRP A 110 -4.62 7.99 -7.98
CA TRP A 110 -3.27 7.45 -7.85
C TRP A 110 -3.31 5.93 -7.92
N ILE A 111 -2.62 5.37 -8.91
CA ILE A 111 -2.57 3.94 -9.18
C ILE A 111 -1.15 3.43 -8.94
N PHE A 112 -1.02 2.39 -8.12
CA PHE A 112 0.25 1.73 -7.81
C PHE A 112 0.06 0.24 -7.58
N GLU A 113 1.13 -0.53 -7.75
CA GLU A 113 1.18 -1.97 -7.56
C GLU A 113 2.03 -2.33 -6.34
N VAL A 114 1.52 -3.24 -5.52
CA VAL A 114 2.20 -3.74 -4.32
C VAL A 114 2.46 -5.23 -4.45
N LYS A 115 3.53 -5.75 -3.81
CA LYS A 115 3.86 -7.19 -3.83
C LYS A 115 3.09 -7.99 -2.77
N HIS A 116 2.76 -7.35 -1.67
CA HIS A 116 2.00 -7.86 -0.53
C HIS A 116 1.34 -6.68 0.18
N PHE A 117 0.65 -6.88 1.30
CA PHE A 117 -0.03 -5.78 2.00
C PHE A 117 0.64 -5.34 3.29
N SER A 118 0.90 -4.04 3.36
CA SER A 118 1.10 -3.23 4.55
C SER A 118 0.12 -2.05 4.51
N LYS A 119 0.17 -1.14 5.49
CA LYS A 119 -0.56 0.14 5.44
C LYS A 119 -0.03 0.96 4.25
N TYR A 120 -0.90 1.55 3.42
CA TYR A 120 -0.49 2.37 2.27
C TYR A 120 -1.31 3.65 2.17
N GLY A 121 -0.64 4.80 2.10
CA GLY A 121 -1.28 6.11 1.92
C GLY A 121 -0.28 7.23 1.62
N LEU A 122 -0.77 8.46 1.54
CA LEU A 122 0.09 9.65 1.55
C LEU A 122 0.07 10.30 2.93
N ASP A 123 1.24 10.45 3.53
CA ASP A 123 1.43 11.36 4.66
C ASP A 123 1.54 12.80 4.10
N ASP A 124 0.48 13.59 4.26
CA ASP A 124 0.45 15.00 3.80
C ASP A 124 1.46 15.90 4.58
N ASP A 125 1.99 15.46 5.72
CA ASP A 125 2.82 16.26 6.65
C ASP A 125 4.34 16.17 6.41
N SER A 126 4.83 15.34 5.48
CA SER A 126 6.29 15.15 5.30
C SER A 126 6.93 16.15 4.33
N ASP A 127 6.46 17.40 4.30
CA ASP A 127 7.13 18.55 3.66
C ASP A 127 8.04 19.30 4.66
N GLU A 128 8.82 18.55 5.44
CA GLU A 128 10.04 19.05 6.06
C GLU A 128 11.23 18.29 5.45
N ASP A 129 11.98 18.97 4.59
CA ASP A 129 13.32 18.55 4.22
C ASP A 129 14.18 18.52 5.51
N GLU A 130 14.47 17.35 6.07
CA GLU A 130 15.77 17.03 6.67
C GLU A 130 15.92 15.56 7.09
N GLU A 131 17.16 15.14 6.97
CA GLU A 131 17.79 13.84 7.11
C GLU A 131 17.71 13.28 8.55
N ASN A 132 16.96 12.21 8.80
CA ASN A 132 17.33 11.25 9.86
C ASN A 132 16.69 9.86 9.67
N GLY A 133 17.53 8.87 9.38
CA GLY A 133 17.14 7.46 9.38
C GLY A 133 16.86 6.98 10.80
N GLY A 134 15.58 6.76 11.13
CA GLY A 134 15.13 6.00 12.29
C GLY A 134 14.77 4.57 11.91
N PRO A 135 15.09 3.56 12.74
CA PRO A 135 15.33 2.20 12.26
C PRO A 135 14.04 1.48 11.87
N LEU A 136 14.05 0.85 10.69
CA LEU A 136 13.17 -0.28 10.40
C LEU A 136 13.39 -1.33 11.50
N SER A 137 12.35 -1.55 12.29
CA SER A 137 12.23 -2.63 13.26
C SER A 137 12.67 -3.95 12.62
N LYS A 138 13.74 -4.53 13.16
CA LYS A 138 14.29 -5.83 12.77
C LYS A 138 13.22 -6.90 12.92
N GLN A 139 12.76 -7.50 11.82
CA GLN A 139 12.10 -8.80 11.88
C GLN A 139 13.18 -9.87 12.06
N SER A 140 13.10 -10.58 13.17
CA SER A 140 13.90 -11.75 13.50
C SER A 140 13.58 -12.88 12.52
N GLU A 141 14.58 -13.31 11.75
CA GLU A 141 14.54 -14.59 11.03
C GLU A 141 14.69 -15.74 12.02
N GLU A 142 13.62 -16.48 12.24
CA GLU A 142 13.63 -17.74 12.98
C GLU A 142 14.17 -18.85 12.05
N LYS A 143 15.45 -19.22 12.23
CA LYS A 143 16.05 -20.38 11.56
C LYS A 143 15.41 -21.67 12.10
N THR A 144 14.71 -22.38 11.22
CA THR A 144 14.32 -23.78 11.44
C THR A 144 15.58 -24.65 11.40
N VAL A 145 15.90 -25.31 12.52
CA VAL A 145 16.98 -26.32 12.59
C VAL A 145 16.40 -27.68 12.21
N GLU A 146 16.82 -28.19 11.06
CA GLU A 146 16.56 -29.53 10.57
C GLU A 146 17.39 -30.54 11.38
N LYS A 147 16.74 -31.40 12.19
CA LYS A 147 17.39 -32.57 12.80
C LYS A 147 17.55 -33.66 11.73
N LYS A 148 18.79 -33.96 11.35
CA LYS A 148 19.13 -35.25 10.73
C LYS A 148 19.61 -36.22 11.80
N GLU A 149 18.79 -37.23 12.06
CA GLU A 149 19.21 -38.50 12.64
C GLU A 149 20.14 -39.22 11.63
N THR A 150 21.32 -39.64 12.09
CA THR A 150 22.02 -40.78 11.49
C THR A 150 22.42 -41.75 12.59
N LYS A 151 21.71 -42.87 12.59
CA LYS A 151 21.97 -44.13 13.26
C LYS A 151 22.83 -44.99 12.32
N ASP A 152 23.98 -45.47 12.77
CA ASP A 152 24.50 -46.86 12.63
C ASP A 152 25.98 -46.89 13.09
N LYS A 153 26.29 -47.63 14.15
CA LYS A 153 26.86 -49.00 14.16
C LYS A 153 28.28 -49.11 13.57
N SER A 154 29.28 -49.22 14.43
CA SER A 154 30.01 -50.47 14.73
C SER A 154 31.03 -50.22 15.83
#